data_AF-A0A3M1JYD2-F1
#
_entry.id   AF-A0A3M1JYD2-F1
#
_cell.length_a   1.000
_cell.length_b   1.000
_cell.length_c   1.000
_cell.angle_alpha   90.00
_cell.angle_beta   90.00
_cell.angle_gamma   90.00
#
_symmetry.space_group_name_H-M   'P 1'
#
loop_
_entity.id
_entity.type
_entity.pdbx_description
1 polymer ?
#
loop_
_entity_poly.entity_id
_entity_poly.type
_entity_poly.pdbx_seq_one_letter_code
_entity_poly.pdbx_strand_id
1 'polypeptide(L)'
;MLWTGCTDLGTGPDPALQAPEPPVSFSQEIFPVFQDHCISCHGLNGDLSLERYEYLMAGTSIHGPVVLPGNGKGSLLVRVLRGEALPVIPRMPLGLPPLDDETIGRIELWIDQGAKNN
;
A
#
# COMPACT_ATOMS: atom_id res chain seq x y z
N MET A 1 -50.13 -34.34 4.73
CA MET A 1 -48.78 -34.58 4.18
C MET A 1 -47.87 -33.51 4.74
N LEU A 2 -46.92 -33.92 5.58
CA LEU A 2 -45.96 -33.08 6.29
C LEU A 2 -44.92 -32.56 5.28
N TRP A 3 -44.78 -31.25 5.15
CA TRP A 3 -43.56 -30.64 4.62
C TRP A 3 -43.03 -29.68 5.67
N THR A 4 -42.31 -30.27 6.61
CA THR A 4 -41.24 -29.64 7.37
C THR A 4 -40.08 -29.38 6.39
N GLY A 5 -39.52 -28.17 6.36
CA GLY A 5 -38.40 -27.88 5.45
C GLY A 5 -37.79 -26.50 5.65
N CYS A 6 -37.04 -26.38 6.74
CA CYS A 6 -35.87 -25.53 6.98
C CYS A 6 -35.72 -24.22 6.18
N THR A 7 -35.90 -23.10 6.89
CA THR A 7 -35.20 -21.83 6.61
C THR A 7 -33.69 -22.05 6.67
N ASP A 8 -33.03 -21.98 5.52
CA ASP A 8 -31.59 -21.78 5.43
C ASP A 8 -31.30 -20.35 5.92
N LEU A 9 -31.03 -20.21 7.22
CA LEU A 9 -30.51 -18.97 7.78
C LEU A 9 -29.08 -18.82 7.27
N GLY A 10 -28.93 -17.99 6.24
CA GLY A 10 -27.66 -17.66 5.61
C GLY A 10 -26.59 -17.39 6.66
N THR A 11 -25.67 -18.36 6.80
CA THR A 11 -24.49 -18.30 7.66
C THR A 11 -23.30 -17.78 6.86
N GLY A 12 -23.54 -16.75 6.04
CA GLY A 12 -22.45 -15.91 5.56
C GLY A 12 -21.86 -15.18 6.76
N PRO A 13 -20.53 -15.12 6.92
CA PRO A 13 -19.94 -14.34 8.00
C PRO A 13 -20.42 -12.88 7.88
N ASP A 14 -20.96 -12.33 8.97
CA ASP A 14 -21.33 -10.92 9.05
C ASP A 14 -20.11 -10.06 8.69
N PRO A 15 -20.18 -9.17 7.68
CA PRO A 15 -19.06 -8.30 7.28
C PRO A 15 -18.54 -7.38 8.40
N ALA A 16 -19.26 -7.31 9.52
CA ALA A 16 -18.96 -6.48 10.68
C ALA A 16 -18.02 -7.13 11.72
N LEU A 17 -17.57 -8.38 11.52
CA LEU A 17 -16.78 -9.12 12.52
C LEU A 17 -15.37 -9.54 12.06
N GLN A 18 -14.83 -8.95 10.99
CA GLN A 18 -13.42 -9.15 10.66
C GLN A 18 -12.57 -8.42 11.71
N ALA A 19 -11.79 -9.16 12.49
CA ALA A 19 -10.74 -8.58 13.32
C ALA A 19 -9.82 -7.73 12.45
N PRO A 20 -9.31 -6.59 12.94
CA PRO A 20 -8.37 -5.78 12.17
C PRO A 20 -7.19 -6.65 11.76
N GLU A 21 -6.80 -6.55 10.47
CA GLU A 21 -5.65 -7.30 9.98
C GLU A 21 -4.41 -7.01 10.83
N PRO A 22 -3.52 -8.01 11.01
CA PRO A 22 -2.27 -7.80 11.74
C PRO A 22 -1.49 -6.60 11.20
N PRO A 23 -0.76 -5.88 12.08
CA PRO A 23 0.09 -4.78 11.65
C PRO A 23 1.09 -5.24 10.58
N VAL A 24 1.14 -4.52 9.46
CA VAL A 24 2.16 -4.68 8.44
C VAL A 24 3.48 -4.12 8.98
N SER A 25 4.56 -4.88 8.86
CA SER A 25 5.89 -4.41 9.26
C SER A 25 6.57 -3.66 8.12
N PHE A 26 6.99 -2.41 8.39
CA PHE A 26 7.79 -1.67 7.43
C PHE A 26 9.10 -2.39 7.12
N SER A 27 9.83 -2.82 8.16
CA SER A 27 11.16 -3.42 7.99
C SER A 27 11.12 -4.80 7.34
N GLN A 28 10.09 -5.60 7.61
CA GLN A 28 9.99 -6.98 7.12
C GLN A 28 9.23 -7.12 5.80
N GLU A 29 8.29 -6.21 5.50
CA GLU A 29 7.38 -6.38 4.36
C GLU A 29 7.49 -5.25 3.33
N ILE A 30 7.61 -4.00 3.77
CA ILE A 30 7.57 -2.85 2.86
C ILE A 30 8.95 -2.48 2.33
N PHE A 31 9.94 -2.38 3.23
CA PHE A 31 11.29 -1.98 2.88
C PHE A 31 11.99 -2.96 1.91
N PRO A 32 11.82 -4.30 2.01
CA PRO A 32 12.33 -5.23 1.00
C PRO A 32 11.82 -4.94 -0.42
N VAL A 33 10.55 -4.57 -0.56
CA VAL A 33 9.98 -4.17 -1.87
C VAL A 33 10.71 -2.96 -2.43
N PHE A 34 11.04 -1.96 -1.61
CA PHE A 34 11.79 -0.80 -2.06
C PHE A 34 13.24 -1.14 -2.42
N GLN A 35 13.88 -2.04 -1.67
CA GLN A 35 15.22 -2.54 -1.98
C GLN A 35 15.27 -3.23 -3.34
N ASP A 36 14.28 -4.09 -3.62
CA ASP A 36 14.29 -4.91 -4.82
C ASP A 36 13.87 -4.15 -6.08
N HIS A 37 13.00 -3.14 -5.95
CA HIS A 37 12.34 -2.53 -7.11
C HIS A 37 12.59 -1.03 -7.30
N CYS A 38 13.06 -0.31 -6.27
CA CYS A 38 12.97 1.15 -6.28
C CYS A 38 14.30 1.87 -6.01
N ILE A 39 15.10 1.41 -5.04
CA ILE A 39 16.27 2.16 -4.54
C ILE A 39 17.34 2.40 -5.60
N SER A 40 17.44 1.56 -6.64
CA SER A 40 18.40 1.78 -7.73
C SER A 40 18.22 3.13 -8.44
N CYS A 41 17.00 3.66 -8.48
CA CYS A 41 16.67 4.97 -9.06
C CYS A 41 16.22 5.99 -8.00
N HIS A 42 15.66 5.52 -6.88
CA HIS A 42 15.14 6.31 -5.77
C HIS A 42 15.97 6.15 -4.48
N GLY A 43 17.30 6.05 -4.61
CA GLY A 43 18.25 6.07 -3.49
C GLY A 43 18.54 7.50 -3.01
N LEU A 44 19.66 7.73 -2.31
CA LEU A 44 20.03 9.09 -1.83
C LEU A 44 20.11 10.18 -2.92
N ASN A 45 20.39 9.79 -4.18
CA ASN A 45 20.53 10.72 -5.30
C ASN A 45 19.25 10.89 -6.13
N GLY A 46 18.17 10.19 -5.78
CA GLY A 46 16.87 10.36 -6.44
C GLY A 46 16.12 11.56 -5.87
N ASP A 47 15.25 12.17 -6.68
CA ASP A 47 14.41 13.30 -6.25
C ASP A 47 13.53 12.96 -5.03
N LEU A 48 13.08 11.69 -4.98
CA LEU A 48 12.50 11.04 -3.82
C LEU A 48 13.43 9.90 -3.40
N SER A 49 13.86 9.90 -2.14
CA SER A 49 14.65 8.81 -1.57
C SER A 49 13.79 7.85 -0.75
N LEU A 50 13.88 6.56 -1.08
CA LEU A 50 13.18 5.44 -0.43
C LEU A 50 14.11 4.59 0.44
N GLU A 51 15.39 4.98 0.52
CA GLU A 51 16.44 4.23 1.22
C GLU A 51 16.31 4.31 2.74
N ARG A 52 15.61 5.33 3.24
CA ARG A 52 15.35 5.51 4.67
C ARG A 52 13.90 5.91 4.90
N TYR A 53 13.33 5.38 5.98
CA TYR A 53 11.99 5.72 6.43
C TYR A 53 11.78 7.24 6.54
N GLU A 54 12.75 7.96 7.12
CA GLU A 54 12.62 9.41 7.31
C GLU A 54 12.53 10.18 5.98
N TYR A 55 13.23 9.72 4.94
CA TYR A 55 13.22 10.38 3.64
C TYR A 55 11.94 10.08 2.86
N LEU A 56 11.46 8.83 2.91
CA LEU A 56 10.16 8.45 2.36
C LEU A 56 9.04 9.31 2.97
N MET A 57 9.03 9.43 4.30
CA MET A 57 7.99 10.15 5.01
C MET A 57 8.09 11.67 4.84
N ALA A 58 9.29 12.21 4.67
CA ALA A 58 9.48 13.62 4.33
C ALA A 58 8.98 13.95 2.92
N GLY A 59 9.10 13.01 1.97
CA GLY A 59 8.77 13.22 0.57
C GLY A 59 9.73 14.19 -0.11
N THR A 60 9.22 15.01 -1.03
CA THR A 60 10.05 15.97 -1.79
C THR A 60 9.54 17.38 -1.64
N SER A 61 10.37 18.39 -1.94
CA SER A 61 9.94 19.80 -1.94
C SER A 61 8.88 20.10 -3.01
N ILE A 62 8.86 19.32 -4.10
CA ILE A 62 7.95 19.50 -5.24
C ILE A 62 6.58 18.87 -4.97
N HIS A 63 6.56 17.66 -4.39
CA HIS A 63 5.33 16.87 -4.22
C HIS A 63 4.83 16.83 -2.77
N GLY A 64 5.64 17.30 -1.81
CA GLY A 64 5.36 17.11 -0.38
C GLY A 64 5.46 15.63 0.02
N PRO A 65 4.82 15.26 1.15
CA PRO A 65 4.75 13.88 1.60
C PRO A 65 4.09 12.98 0.56
N VAL A 66 4.77 11.90 0.17
CA VAL A 66 4.22 10.90 -0.76
C VAL A 66 3.41 9.82 -0.05
N VAL A 67 3.56 9.73 1.27
CA VAL A 67 2.79 8.90 2.19
C VAL A 67 1.97 9.80 3.10
N LEU A 68 0.68 9.51 3.18
CA LEU A 68 -0.28 10.14 4.09
C LEU A 68 -0.74 9.09 5.11
N PRO A 69 -0.15 9.05 6.32
CA PRO A 69 -0.53 8.08 7.33
C PRO A 69 -2.04 8.06 7.60
N GLY A 70 -2.64 6.87 7.56
CA GLY A 70 -4.09 6.67 7.68
C GLY A 70 -4.88 6.88 6.39
N ASN A 71 -4.22 7.15 5.26
CA ASN A 71 -4.89 7.32 3.96
C ASN A 71 -4.04 6.73 2.82
N GLY A 72 -4.03 5.40 2.71
CA GLY A 72 -3.35 4.64 1.67
C GLY A 72 -3.80 5.03 0.27
N LYS A 73 -5.11 5.01 0.01
CA LYS A 73 -5.68 5.39 -1.31
C LYS A 73 -5.37 6.83 -1.72
N GLY A 74 -5.32 7.75 -0.76
CA GLY A 74 -4.99 9.14 -1.01
C GLY A 74 -3.49 9.41 -1.16
N SER A 75 -2.65 8.48 -0.71
CA SER A 75 -1.19 8.63 -0.76
C SER A 75 -0.67 8.56 -2.19
N LEU A 76 0.20 9.51 -2.54
CA LEU A 76 0.80 9.56 -3.87
C LEU A 76 1.54 8.27 -4.22
N LEU A 77 2.20 7.65 -3.23
CA LEU A 77 2.90 6.38 -3.39
C LEU A 77 1.99 5.30 -4.00
N VAL A 78 0.82 5.05 -3.40
CA VAL A 78 -0.14 4.04 -3.88
C VAL A 78 -0.69 4.42 -5.24
N ARG A 79 -1.09 5.70 -5.42
CA ARG A 79 -1.64 6.18 -6.69
C ARG A 79 -0.66 6.03 -7.85
N VAL A 80 0.63 6.27 -7.62
CA VAL A 80 1.67 6.06 -8.63
C VAL A 80 1.88 4.58 -8.93
N LEU A 81 1.86 3.70 -7.93
CA LEU A 81 1.95 2.25 -8.14
C LEU A 81 0.76 1.71 -8.94
N ARG A 82 -0.46 2.22 -8.68
CA ARG A 82 -1.69 1.86 -9.41
C ARG A 82 -1.84 2.58 -10.77
N GLY A 83 -0.97 3.53 -11.10
CA GLY A 83 -1.06 4.32 -12.33
C GLY A 83 -2.15 5.39 -12.36
N GLU A 84 -2.73 5.71 -11.21
CA GLU A 84 -3.79 6.71 -11.00
C GLU A 84 -3.26 8.16 -10.94
N ALA A 85 -1.95 8.34 -11.09
CA ALA A 85 -1.28 9.64 -11.19
C ALA A 85 -1.00 10.07 -12.65
N LEU A 86 -1.37 9.23 -13.63
CA LEU A 86 -1.24 9.57 -15.05
C LEU A 86 -2.17 10.73 -15.46
N PRO A 87 -1.78 11.55 -16.45
CA PRO A 87 -0.50 11.53 -17.17
C PRO A 87 0.62 12.31 -16.45
N VAL A 88 0.37 12.82 -15.24
CA VAL A 88 1.29 13.72 -14.53
C VAL A 88 2.54 13.00 -14.04
N ILE A 89 2.36 11.79 -13.48
CA ILE A 89 3.46 10.94 -13.03
C ILE A 89 3.27 9.56 -13.66
N PRO A 90 4.30 9.00 -14.33
CA PRO A 90 4.21 7.65 -14.88
C PRO A 90 4.09 6.61 -13.76
N ARG A 91 3.44 5.48 -14.06
CA ARG A 91 3.35 4.35 -13.14
C ARG A 91 4.74 3.79 -12.83
N MET A 92 5.01 3.54 -11.55
CA MET A 92 6.24 2.92 -11.07
C MET A 92 6.05 1.41 -10.83
N PRO A 93 7.13 0.60 -10.90
CA PRO A 93 8.49 0.99 -11.26
C PRO A 93 8.64 1.28 -12.77
N LEU A 94 9.33 2.37 -13.12
CA LEU A 94 9.42 2.86 -14.50
C LEU A 94 10.17 1.87 -15.41
N GLY A 95 9.59 1.55 -16.58
CA GLY A 95 10.22 0.64 -17.54
C GLY A 95 10.31 -0.82 -17.11
N LEU A 96 9.78 -1.15 -15.92
CA LEU A 96 9.66 -2.51 -15.40
C LEU A 96 8.18 -2.93 -15.32
N PRO A 97 7.90 -4.25 -15.21
CA PRO A 97 6.56 -4.73 -14.90
C PRO A 97 5.98 -4.05 -13.64
N PRO A 98 4.64 -3.88 -13.57
CA PRO A 98 4.00 -3.40 -12.35
C PRO A 98 4.22 -4.41 -11.20
N LEU A 99 4.21 -3.92 -9.97
CA LEU A 99 4.07 -4.79 -8.80
C LEU A 99 2.71 -5.48 -8.85
N ASP A 100 2.60 -6.67 -8.26
CA ASP A 100 1.31 -7.34 -8.12
C ASP A 100 0.39 -6.60 -7.14
N ASP A 101 -0.91 -6.85 -7.27
CA ASP A 101 -1.94 -6.19 -6.47
C ASP A 101 -1.84 -6.50 -4.97
N GLU A 102 -1.31 -7.68 -4.62
CA GLU A 102 -1.11 -8.08 -3.22
C GLU A 102 -0.04 -7.21 -2.57
N THR A 103 1.10 -7.03 -3.24
CA THR A 103 2.21 -6.18 -2.79
C THR A 103 1.77 -4.72 -2.65
N ILE A 104 1.06 -4.19 -3.65
CA ILE A 104 0.50 -2.82 -3.55
C ILE A 104 -0.51 -2.75 -2.41
N GLY A 105 -1.31 -3.79 -2.20
CA GLY A 105 -2.25 -3.89 -1.08
C GLY A 105 -1.57 -3.90 0.28
N ARG A 106 -0.44 -4.59 0.46
CA ARG A 106 0.36 -4.54 1.70
C ARG A 106 0.90 -3.14 1.97
N ILE A 107 1.38 -2.43 0.94
CA ILE A 107 1.83 -1.03 1.05
C ILE A 107 0.65 -0.12 1.45
N GLU A 108 -0.49 -0.25 0.78
CA GLU A 108 -1.70 0.54 1.08
C GLU A 108 -2.16 0.30 2.53
N LEU A 109 -2.21 -0.96 2.96
CA LEU A 109 -2.60 -1.33 4.32
C LEU A 109 -1.60 -0.81 5.37
N TRP A 110 -0.30 -0.90 5.12
CA TRP A 110 0.72 -0.31 6.00
C TRP A 110 0.49 1.19 6.21
N ILE A 111 0.15 1.91 5.14
CA ILE A 111 -0.18 3.34 5.21
C ILE A 111 -1.47 3.56 6.01
N ASP A 112 -2.52 2.79 5.73
CA ASP A 112 -3.80 2.88 6.45
C ASP A 112 -3.64 2.60 7.95
N GLN A 113 -2.71 1.73 8.33
CA GLN A 113 -2.34 1.44 9.73
C GLN A 113 -1.44 2.53 10.38
N GLY A 114 -1.21 3.63 9.68
CA GLY A 114 -0.46 4.79 10.19
C GLY A 114 1.00 4.82 9.77
N ALA A 115 1.39 4.03 8.76
CA ALA A 115 2.72 4.04 8.15
C ALA A 115 3.86 3.92 9.17
N LYS A 116 3.75 3.02 10.15
CA LYS A 116 4.72 2.93 11.26
C LYS A 116 6.09 2.42 10.79
N ASN A 117 7.16 2.89 11.42
CA ASN A 117 8.50 2.30 11.28
C ASN A 117 8.67 1.14 12.28
N ASN A 118 8.32 -0.08 11.88
CA ASN A 118 8.22 -1.27 12.74
C ASN A 118 8.80 -2.56 12.13
#